data_AF-A0A939Y1K1-F1
#
_entry.id   AF-A0A939Y1K1-F1
#
_cell.length_a   1.000
_cell.length_b   1.000
_cell.length_c   1.000
_cell.angle_alpha   90.00
_cell.angle_beta   90.00
_cell.angle_gamma   90.00
#
_symmetry.space_group_name_H-M   'P 1'
#
loop_
_entity.id
_entity.type
_entity.pdbx_description
1 polymer ?
#
loop_
_entity_poly.entity_id
_entity_poly.type
_entity_poly.pdbx_seq_one_letter_code
_entity_poly.pdbx_strand_id
1 'polypeptide(L)'
;MKKMIVVICLCLGLLLSACSGNSGAATAEISEATSADTAGMTTTDTSAVTTAEPAITAVTLPAATETLPADTTPAASTTETTPADAPEETTLPTTTAEPTEITEEPSEETTEAPAETSAAESTAETYTRTPDGEKETFSEGEDTPIRVTAFTPYRGVRAACFPQEGDRVAVISPSTLPTRAETDALIRGLQSWGYAPIEGQYVCAAMRTFEDCRADLVWALTDPSIKAIFCVRGGYGATEVMDSIPLDMIRNAGKLILGYSDVSCFHAAWTAAGLPSVHASMSRIFTGLPGECAWLTRQMLHGQTPVYECSGSGYDVPGTAEGILIGGNLATLSATLETEYDCTALQQPYVLFIEEVEEDLEHIHRFLTMLKHRGVLDNAAGIIFGEWIDIPLESETTDGSSRGGAYQGVADMIRRAFFPDSDIPIAFGFPAGHGDVNYPLLMGEKVRLQIGEDGFTLEWTD
;
A
#
# COMPACT_ATOMS: atom_id res chain seq x y z
N MET A 1 48.78 6.14 13.57
CA MET A 1 48.61 5.78 15.01
C MET A 1 47.15 5.38 15.15
N LYS A 2 46.80 4.09 15.09
CA LYS A 2 46.79 3.08 16.17
C LYS A 2 45.90 3.45 17.37
N LYS A 3 44.93 2.54 17.62
CA LYS A 3 44.06 2.31 18.81
C LYS A 3 42.69 3.03 18.73
N MET A 4 41.54 2.39 18.99
CA MET A 4 41.30 1.22 19.85
C MET A 4 40.00 0.47 19.49
N ILE A 5 40.09 -0.86 19.64
CA ILE A 5 39.10 -1.93 19.43
C ILE A 5 38.42 -2.26 20.78
N VAL A 6 37.24 -2.90 20.70
CA VAL A 6 36.58 -3.82 21.67
C VAL A 6 35.59 -3.17 22.64
N VAL A 7 34.28 -3.48 22.50
CA VAL A 7 33.47 -4.24 23.49
C VAL A 7 32.30 -4.93 22.75
N ILE A 8 32.41 -6.24 22.57
CA ILE A 8 31.32 -7.22 22.38
C ILE A 8 31.42 -8.19 23.57
N CYS A 9 30.28 -8.77 23.99
CA CYS A 9 30.07 -9.83 25.00
C CYS A 9 29.80 -9.38 26.45
N LEU A 10 28.52 -9.29 26.79
CA LEU A 10 28.00 -9.55 28.14
C LEU A 10 26.51 -9.89 28.04
N CYS A 11 26.18 -11.16 27.75
CA CYS A 11 24.86 -11.74 28.04
C CYS A 11 24.80 -13.29 27.91
N LEU A 12 25.92 -14.01 28.04
CA LEU A 12 25.90 -15.47 28.17
C LEU A 12 26.75 -15.89 29.36
N GLY A 13 26.11 -16.14 30.50
CA GLY A 13 26.83 -16.61 31.68
C GLY A 13 26.04 -16.53 32.97
N LEU A 14 24.89 -17.19 33.06
CA LEU A 14 24.29 -17.61 34.34
C LEU A 14 23.06 -18.50 34.08
N LEU A 15 23.27 -19.80 33.87
CA LEU A 15 22.35 -20.89 34.22
C LEU A 15 22.97 -22.22 33.81
N LEU A 16 23.92 -22.70 34.63
CA LEU A 16 24.35 -24.11 34.66
C LEU A 16 25.00 -24.36 36.03
N SER A 17 24.18 -24.76 37.00
CA SER A 17 24.63 -25.57 38.14
C SER A 17 23.42 -26.24 38.77
N ALA A 18 23.10 -27.46 38.34
CA ALA A 18 22.67 -28.56 39.20
C ALA A 18 22.41 -29.81 38.35
N CYS A 19 22.83 -30.95 38.89
CA CYS A 19 22.54 -32.32 38.47
C CYS A 19 23.38 -32.89 37.31
N SER A 20 24.61 -33.19 37.70
CA SER A 20 25.44 -34.26 37.16
C SER A 20 24.78 -35.65 37.27
N GLY A 21 24.98 -36.48 36.25
CA GLY A 21 25.21 -37.92 36.40
C GLY A 21 24.08 -38.82 35.90
N ASN A 22 24.25 -39.46 34.73
CA ASN A 22 24.91 -40.76 34.67
C ASN A 22 25.10 -41.19 33.20
N SER A 23 26.24 -41.83 32.96
CA SER A 23 26.73 -42.40 31.71
C SER A 23 25.93 -43.60 31.22
N GLY A 24 25.88 -43.81 29.90
CA GLY A 24 25.50 -45.08 29.29
C GLY A 24 25.44 -45.03 27.77
N ALA A 25 26.55 -45.40 27.13
CA ALA A 25 26.67 -45.58 25.68
C ALA A 25 25.93 -46.83 25.20
N ALA A 26 25.31 -46.77 24.02
CA ALA A 26 25.17 -47.91 23.10
C ALA A 26 24.80 -47.44 21.69
N THR A 27 25.72 -47.69 20.76
CA THR A 27 25.57 -47.68 19.31
C THR A 27 25.05 -49.03 18.79
N ALA A 28 24.15 -49.05 17.80
CA ALA A 28 23.98 -50.06 16.73
C ALA A 28 22.62 -49.81 16.04
N GLU A 29 22.59 -49.34 14.79
CA GLU A 29 22.55 -50.12 13.53
C GLU A 29 21.17 -50.70 13.15
N ILE A 30 20.59 -50.09 12.11
CA ILE A 30 20.08 -50.67 10.85
C ILE A 30 19.35 -52.03 10.91
N SER A 31 18.09 -52.06 10.44
CA SER A 31 17.69 -52.91 9.30
C SER A 31 16.24 -52.67 8.86
N GLU A 32 16.07 -52.41 7.56
CA GLU A 32 14.85 -52.62 6.79
C GLU A 32 14.34 -54.06 6.89
N ALA A 33 13.02 -54.25 6.81
CA ALA A 33 12.43 -55.47 6.28
C ALA A 33 11.11 -55.14 5.57
N THR A 34 11.07 -55.57 4.32
CA THR A 34 10.02 -55.50 3.29
C THR A 34 9.01 -56.66 3.40
N SER A 35 8.05 -56.65 2.47
CA SER A 35 6.98 -57.64 2.13
C SER A 35 5.63 -57.36 2.81
N ALA A 36 4.60 -56.89 2.11
CA ALA A 36 3.83 -57.49 1.00
C ALA A 36 3.20 -58.83 1.39
N ASP A 37 1.87 -58.88 1.60
CA ASP A 37 1.00 -59.64 0.69
C ASP A 37 -0.53 -59.49 0.96
N THR A 38 -1.26 -59.46 -0.16
CA THR A 38 -2.62 -59.95 -0.49
C THR A 38 -3.91 -59.64 0.32
N ALA A 39 -4.78 -58.87 -0.37
CA ALA A 39 -6.13 -59.21 -0.83
C ALA A 39 -7.25 -59.69 0.14
N GLY A 40 -8.28 -58.82 0.26
CA GLY A 40 -9.66 -59.15 -0.12
C GLY A 40 -10.61 -59.73 0.93
N MET A 41 -11.56 -58.91 1.43
CA MET A 41 -12.94 -59.35 1.70
C MET A 41 -13.87 -58.12 1.83
N THR A 42 -15.09 -58.31 1.34
CA THR A 42 -16.19 -57.38 1.11
C THR A 42 -17.07 -57.05 2.34
N THR A 43 -17.81 -55.95 2.20
CA THR A 43 -19.20 -55.64 2.67
C THR A 43 -19.50 -55.05 4.06
N THR A 44 -20.40 -54.04 4.00
CA THR A 44 -21.34 -53.45 4.98
C THR A 44 -20.75 -52.60 6.12
N ASP A 45 -20.90 -51.28 6.13
CA ASP A 45 -22.08 -50.40 6.34
C ASP A 45 -22.29 -50.00 7.82
N THR A 46 -22.61 -48.73 8.00
CA THR A 46 -23.14 -48.01 9.18
C THR A 46 -22.28 -47.69 10.41
N SER A 47 -22.17 -46.37 10.60
CA SER A 47 -22.46 -45.60 11.84
C SER A 47 -21.32 -45.19 12.78
N ALA A 48 -21.19 -43.86 12.85
CA ALA A 48 -20.95 -43.02 14.03
C ALA A 48 -19.80 -43.42 14.98
N VAL A 49 -18.65 -42.76 14.78
CA VAL A 49 -17.64 -42.60 15.83
C VAL A 49 -17.61 -41.13 16.23
N THR A 50 -18.21 -40.83 17.38
CA THR A 50 -17.91 -39.64 18.18
C THR A 50 -16.57 -39.86 18.87
N THR A 51 -15.52 -39.15 18.44
CA THR A 51 -14.26 -39.05 19.19
C THR A 51 -14.21 -37.73 19.94
N ALA A 52 -13.94 -37.84 21.24
CA ALA A 52 -13.80 -36.78 22.21
C ALA A 52 -12.64 -35.82 21.89
N GLU A 53 -12.87 -34.53 22.13
CA GLU A 53 -11.83 -33.50 22.22
C GLU A 53 -10.99 -33.66 23.50
N PRO A 54 -9.67 -33.44 23.46
CA PRO A 54 -8.87 -33.35 24.68
C PRO A 54 -8.98 -31.94 25.29
N ALA A 55 -9.34 -31.91 26.57
CA ALA A 55 -9.39 -30.70 27.39
C ALA A 55 -8.01 -30.05 27.55
N ILE A 56 -7.87 -28.80 27.12
CA ILE A 56 -6.72 -27.94 27.44
C ILE A 56 -7.01 -27.24 28.76
N THR A 57 -6.11 -27.42 29.72
CA THR A 57 -6.21 -26.87 31.07
C THR A 57 -5.81 -25.39 31.03
N ALA A 58 -6.75 -24.51 31.38
CA ALA A 58 -6.50 -23.07 31.47
C ALA A 58 -5.55 -22.76 32.64
N VAL A 59 -4.39 -22.16 32.34
CA VAL A 59 -3.50 -21.56 33.33
C VAL A 59 -4.04 -20.17 33.67
N THR A 60 -4.54 -20.01 34.89
CA THR A 60 -5.01 -18.74 35.43
C THR A 60 -3.81 -17.92 35.93
N LEU A 61 -3.59 -16.73 35.38
CA LEU A 61 -2.66 -15.73 35.93
C LEU A 61 -3.40 -14.85 36.95
N PRO A 62 -2.76 -14.46 38.07
CA PRO A 62 -3.43 -13.72 39.13
C PRO A 62 -3.65 -12.25 38.76
N ALA A 63 -4.83 -11.74 39.14
CA ALA A 63 -5.22 -10.34 39.01
C ALA A 63 -4.35 -9.42 39.88
N ALA A 64 -3.78 -8.38 39.27
CA ALA A 64 -3.16 -7.28 39.98
C ALA A 64 -4.26 -6.30 40.45
N THR A 65 -4.48 -6.26 41.76
CA THR A 65 -5.25 -5.23 42.44
C THR A 65 -4.38 -3.98 42.62
N GLU A 66 -4.66 -2.91 41.89
CA GLU A 66 -4.19 -1.57 42.23
C GLU A 66 -5.30 -0.78 42.93
N THR A 67 -5.00 -0.39 44.16
CA THR A 67 -5.82 0.46 45.02
C THR A 67 -5.57 1.94 44.69
N LEU A 68 -6.63 2.65 44.27
CA LEU A 68 -6.66 4.11 44.22
C LEU A 68 -6.84 4.70 45.63
N PRO A 69 -6.15 5.79 46.00
CA PRO A 69 -6.56 6.63 47.13
C PRO A 69 -7.50 7.75 46.69
N ALA A 70 -8.47 8.03 47.54
CA ALA A 70 -9.49 9.06 47.39
C ALA A 70 -9.00 10.46 47.81
N ASP A 71 -9.43 11.44 47.02
CA ASP A 71 -10.05 12.73 47.36
C ASP A 71 -9.42 13.65 48.42
N THR A 72 -9.00 14.85 47.99
CA THR A 72 -9.27 16.11 48.73
C THR A 72 -9.34 17.30 47.76
N THR A 73 -10.51 17.93 47.67
CA THR A 73 -10.70 19.32 47.22
C THR A 73 -10.27 20.30 48.33
N PRO A 74 -9.91 21.57 48.02
CA PRO A 74 -10.86 22.63 48.37
C PRO A 74 -10.94 23.84 47.42
N ALA A 75 -12.18 24.29 47.26
CA ALA A 75 -12.73 25.66 47.20
C ALA A 75 -11.95 26.86 46.62
N ALA A 76 -12.71 27.62 45.83
CA ALA A 76 -12.44 28.91 45.21
C ALA A 76 -12.14 30.08 46.19
N SER A 77 -11.37 31.05 45.69
CA SER A 77 -11.40 32.44 46.14
C SER A 77 -11.23 33.38 44.94
N THR A 78 -12.21 34.25 44.77
CA THR A 78 -12.27 35.43 43.90
C THR A 78 -11.27 36.50 44.33
N THR A 79 -10.63 37.18 43.37
CA THR A 79 -10.37 38.64 43.44
C THR A 79 -10.09 39.18 42.04
N GLU A 80 -10.90 40.15 41.63
CA GLU A 80 -10.64 41.11 40.55
C GLU A 80 -9.40 41.95 40.87
N THR A 81 -8.62 42.31 39.84
CA THR A 81 -8.00 43.66 39.69
C THR A 81 -7.33 43.79 38.31
N THR A 82 -7.62 44.90 37.64
CA THR A 82 -7.05 45.39 36.36
C THR A 82 -6.93 46.92 36.50
N PRO A 83 -6.22 47.70 35.66
CA PRO A 83 -4.84 47.63 35.12
C PRO A 83 -4.02 48.91 35.42
N ALA A 84 -2.70 48.88 35.14
CA ALA A 84 -1.76 49.99 34.80
C ALA A 84 -0.34 49.37 34.79
N ASP A 85 0.67 49.73 34.00
CA ASP A 85 0.97 50.85 33.12
C ASP A 85 2.17 50.43 32.23
N ALA A 86 2.36 51.09 31.07
CA ALA A 86 3.55 50.98 30.22
C ALA A 86 4.78 51.67 30.86
N PRO A 87 6.01 51.54 30.28
CA PRO A 87 6.45 52.65 29.43
C PRO A 87 7.40 52.33 28.24
N GLU A 88 7.26 53.20 27.25
CA GLU A 88 8.22 53.93 26.40
C GLU A 88 9.21 53.30 25.39
N GLU A 89 9.11 53.94 24.21
CA GLU A 89 9.96 54.02 23.02
C GLU A 89 11.44 54.30 23.28
N THR A 90 12.30 53.80 22.36
CA THR A 90 13.50 54.54 21.94
C THR A 90 13.73 54.40 20.43
N THR A 91 14.17 55.50 19.84
CA THR A 91 14.21 55.87 18.43
C THR A 91 15.44 55.37 17.64
N LEU A 92 15.27 55.27 16.31
CA LEU A 92 16.24 54.99 15.23
C LEU A 92 17.45 55.95 15.16
N PRO A 93 18.45 55.63 14.32
CA PRO A 93 18.54 56.40 13.08
C PRO A 93 18.80 55.58 11.80
N THR A 94 18.31 56.16 10.70
CA THR A 94 18.46 55.84 9.28
C THR A 94 19.86 56.05 8.71
N THR A 95 20.25 55.21 7.72
CA THR A 95 21.17 55.60 6.64
C THR A 95 20.76 54.94 5.32
N THR A 96 20.74 55.77 4.29
CA THR A 96 20.34 55.55 2.89
C THR A 96 21.52 55.09 2.03
N ALA A 97 21.31 54.19 1.06
CA ALA A 97 22.05 54.14 -0.20
C ALA A 97 21.30 53.29 -1.26
N GLU A 98 21.37 53.76 -2.50
CA GLU A 98 20.55 53.48 -3.69
C GLU A 98 20.82 52.14 -4.42
N PRO A 99 19.94 51.70 -5.34
CA PRO A 99 20.10 50.50 -6.15
C PRO A 99 20.78 50.78 -7.50
N THR A 100 21.62 49.83 -7.97
CA THR A 100 22.26 49.88 -9.29
C THR A 100 21.43 49.12 -10.32
N GLU A 101 21.09 49.84 -11.39
CA GLU A 101 20.39 49.40 -12.60
C GLU A 101 21.38 48.71 -13.55
N ILE A 102 21.02 47.55 -14.14
CA ILE A 102 21.73 46.95 -15.27
C ILE A 102 20.73 46.77 -16.41
N THR A 103 21.09 47.36 -17.54
CA THR A 103 20.36 47.48 -18.80
C THR A 103 20.64 46.25 -19.68
N GLU A 104 19.60 45.66 -20.28
CA GLU A 104 19.73 44.76 -21.44
C GLU A 104 18.94 45.33 -22.61
N GLU A 105 19.58 45.43 -23.79
CA GLU A 105 18.94 45.64 -25.09
C GLU A 105 19.09 44.39 -25.97
N PRO A 106 18.14 44.12 -26.91
CA PRO A 106 18.07 42.87 -27.68
C PRO A 106 18.73 42.99 -29.07
N SER A 107 19.04 41.86 -29.70
CA SER A 107 19.38 41.83 -31.14
C SER A 107 18.78 40.63 -31.87
N GLU A 108 18.23 40.94 -33.04
CA GLU A 108 17.48 40.10 -33.98
C GLU A 108 18.34 39.11 -34.79
N GLU A 109 17.69 37.98 -35.12
CA GLU A 109 17.58 37.27 -36.40
C GLU A 109 18.65 37.47 -37.51
N THR A 110 19.16 36.35 -38.09
CA THR A 110 19.11 36.08 -39.55
C THR A 110 19.61 34.69 -39.95
N THR A 111 18.94 34.18 -40.98
CA THR A 111 19.06 32.94 -41.78
C THR A 111 20.37 32.76 -42.55
N GLU A 112 20.75 31.49 -42.83
CA GLU A 112 21.08 30.99 -44.19
C GLU A 112 21.38 29.48 -44.22
N ALA A 113 20.90 28.80 -45.28
CA ALA A 113 21.33 27.47 -45.72
C ALA A 113 22.09 27.61 -47.05
N PRO A 114 22.96 26.65 -47.45
CA PRO A 114 22.61 25.87 -48.64
C PRO A 114 23.15 24.41 -48.75
N ALA A 115 22.34 23.58 -49.43
CA ALA A 115 22.57 22.57 -50.48
C ALA A 115 23.74 21.53 -50.48
N GLU A 116 23.29 20.25 -50.54
CA GLU A 116 23.68 19.10 -51.40
C GLU A 116 25.15 18.66 -51.59
N THR A 117 25.46 17.37 -51.31
CA THR A 117 25.70 16.30 -52.33
C THR A 117 26.28 14.99 -51.75
N SER A 118 25.88 13.87 -52.38
CA SER A 118 26.68 12.65 -52.68
C SER A 118 26.87 11.52 -51.64
N ALA A 119 26.65 10.31 -52.15
CA ALA A 119 26.65 8.99 -51.54
C ALA A 119 28.02 8.43 -51.10
N ALA A 120 28.02 7.52 -50.11
CA ALA A 120 28.53 6.12 -50.17
C ALA A 120 28.72 5.52 -48.76
N GLU A 121 28.52 4.21 -48.66
CA GLU A 121 28.64 3.32 -47.50
C GLU A 121 29.97 3.43 -46.73
N SER A 122 29.95 3.35 -45.38
CA SER A 122 30.61 2.26 -44.63
C SER A 122 30.44 2.42 -43.10
N THR A 123 29.94 1.34 -42.48
CA THR A 123 30.23 0.84 -41.13
C THR A 123 31.07 1.71 -40.18
N ALA A 124 30.41 2.32 -39.19
CA ALA A 124 30.86 2.47 -37.80
C ALA A 124 29.81 3.33 -37.07
N GLU A 125 28.83 2.70 -36.40
CA GLU A 125 27.97 3.45 -35.50
C GLU A 125 28.82 3.97 -34.35
N THR A 126 28.96 5.29 -34.38
CA THR A 126 29.69 6.09 -33.43
C THR A 126 28.71 6.32 -32.28
N TYR A 127 29.03 5.78 -31.11
CA TYR A 127 28.23 5.94 -29.91
C TYR A 127 28.21 7.43 -29.53
N THR A 128 27.18 8.16 -29.95
CA THR A 128 26.92 9.52 -29.53
C THR A 128 26.36 9.47 -28.12
N ARG A 129 27.25 9.67 -27.14
CA ARG A 129 26.90 9.91 -25.73
C ARG A 129 25.92 11.07 -25.64
N THR A 130 24.69 10.78 -25.26
CA THR A 130 23.70 11.80 -24.86
C THR A 130 24.19 12.49 -23.57
N PRO A 131 24.05 13.83 -23.44
CA PRO A 131 24.36 14.53 -22.21
C PRO A 131 23.29 14.22 -21.16
N ASP A 132 23.72 13.85 -19.94
CA ASP A 132 22.92 13.62 -18.73
C ASP A 132 21.86 12.50 -18.78
N GLY A 133 22.32 11.25 -18.96
CA GLY A 133 22.13 10.15 -18.00
C GLY A 133 20.74 9.77 -17.48
N GLU A 134 19.64 10.01 -18.20
CA GLU A 134 18.37 9.34 -17.87
C GLU A 134 18.50 7.85 -18.19
N LYS A 135 18.42 7.01 -17.16
CA LYS A 135 18.34 5.56 -17.32
C LYS A 135 17.01 5.22 -17.96
N GLU A 136 17.04 4.38 -19.00
CA GLU A 136 15.81 3.85 -19.57
C GLU A 136 15.04 3.05 -18.49
N THR A 137 13.77 3.40 -18.30
CA THR A 137 12.83 2.69 -17.43
C THR A 137 11.87 1.83 -18.26
N PHE A 138 11.27 0.83 -17.63
CA PHE A 138 10.26 -0.03 -18.22
C PHE A 138 8.95 0.09 -17.44
N SER A 139 7.83 0.13 -18.17
CA SER A 139 6.48 0.07 -17.60
C SER A 139 5.73 -1.16 -18.11
N GLU A 140 5.06 -1.88 -17.21
CA GLU A 140 4.32 -3.11 -17.48
C GLU A 140 2.88 -2.99 -17.00
N GLY A 141 1.92 -3.37 -17.85
CA GLY A 141 0.50 -3.43 -17.50
C GLY A 141 -0.32 -2.17 -17.81
N GLU A 142 0.33 -1.04 -18.12
CA GLU A 142 -0.31 0.26 -18.41
C GLU A 142 -1.33 0.25 -19.56
N ASP A 143 -1.07 -0.60 -20.55
CA ASP A 143 -1.84 -0.69 -21.79
C ASP A 143 -2.77 -1.90 -21.82
N THR A 144 -2.90 -2.61 -20.70
CA THR A 144 -3.71 -3.83 -20.62
C THR A 144 -5.17 -3.52 -20.99
N PRO A 145 -5.67 -4.12 -22.10
CA PRO A 145 -7.05 -3.91 -22.50
C PRO A 145 -8.00 -4.44 -21.43
N ILE A 146 -8.91 -3.57 -20.99
CA ILE A 146 -9.92 -3.87 -19.98
C ILE A 146 -11.31 -3.49 -20.48
N ARG A 147 -12.31 -4.26 -20.07
CA ARG A 147 -13.72 -4.00 -20.33
C ARG A 147 -14.53 -4.17 -19.06
N VAL A 148 -15.53 -3.30 -18.90
CA VAL A 148 -16.54 -3.45 -17.85
C VAL A 148 -17.78 -4.09 -18.47
N THR A 149 -18.11 -5.31 -18.07
CA THR A 149 -19.19 -6.09 -18.69
C THR A 149 -20.51 -6.04 -17.92
N ALA A 150 -20.44 -5.76 -16.62
CA ALA A 150 -21.61 -5.62 -15.76
C ALA A 150 -21.31 -4.74 -14.54
N PHE A 151 -22.38 -4.36 -13.83
CA PHE A 151 -22.32 -3.81 -12.49
C PHE A 151 -23.20 -4.64 -11.56
N THR A 152 -22.67 -4.93 -10.38
CA THR A 152 -23.38 -5.61 -9.30
C THR A 152 -23.61 -4.60 -8.17
N PRO A 153 -24.86 -4.39 -7.73
CA PRO A 153 -25.11 -3.60 -6.54
C PRO A 153 -24.49 -4.28 -5.31
N TYR A 154 -23.71 -3.54 -4.53
CA TYR A 154 -23.14 -4.00 -3.27
C TYR A 154 -24.25 -4.30 -2.26
N ARG A 155 -24.30 -5.54 -1.77
CA ARG A 155 -25.31 -6.01 -0.78
C ARG A 155 -24.71 -6.45 0.55
N GLY A 156 -23.41 -6.26 0.74
CA GLY A 156 -22.71 -6.66 1.95
C GLY A 156 -23.15 -5.88 3.20
N VAL A 157 -22.73 -6.37 4.36
CA VAL A 157 -23.08 -5.78 5.68
C VAL A 157 -22.54 -4.36 5.89
N ARG A 158 -21.67 -3.88 4.99
CA ARG A 158 -21.06 -2.54 5.01
C ARG A 158 -21.72 -1.56 4.04
N ALA A 159 -22.92 -1.85 3.54
CA ALA A 159 -23.62 -0.97 2.60
C ALA A 159 -23.86 0.44 3.16
N ALA A 160 -23.97 0.57 4.50
CA ALA A 160 -24.10 1.85 5.17
C ALA A 160 -22.83 2.73 5.15
N CYS A 161 -21.67 2.18 4.75
CA CYS A 161 -20.42 2.93 4.64
C CYS A 161 -20.34 3.78 3.36
N PHE A 162 -21.19 3.50 2.36
CA PHE A 162 -21.17 4.18 1.07
C PHE A 162 -21.87 5.54 1.16
N PRO A 163 -21.20 6.65 0.77
CA PRO A 163 -21.79 7.98 0.84
C PRO A 163 -22.92 8.15 -0.19
N GLN A 164 -23.84 9.06 0.12
CA GLN A 164 -24.95 9.45 -0.73
C GLN A 164 -24.75 10.88 -1.25
N GLU A 165 -25.46 11.24 -2.32
CA GLU A 165 -25.48 12.63 -2.78
C GLU A 165 -25.94 13.57 -1.66
N GLY A 166 -25.26 14.72 -1.53
CA GLY A 166 -25.46 15.69 -0.45
C GLY A 166 -24.68 15.40 0.84
N ASP A 167 -24.08 14.21 0.98
CA ASP A 167 -23.28 13.89 2.16
C ASP A 167 -22.02 14.75 2.23
N ARG A 168 -21.62 15.09 3.47
CA ARG A 168 -20.34 15.74 3.72
C ARG A 168 -19.23 14.70 3.61
N VAL A 169 -18.18 15.02 2.88
CA VAL A 169 -17.00 14.15 2.73
C VAL A 169 -15.75 14.93 3.15
N ALA A 170 -14.85 14.29 3.88
CA ALA A 170 -13.61 14.91 4.30
C ALA A 170 -12.58 14.83 3.18
N VAL A 171 -11.86 15.94 2.95
CA VAL A 171 -10.69 16.01 2.09
C VAL A 171 -9.49 16.17 3.00
N ILE A 172 -8.57 15.19 3.01
CA ILE A 172 -7.38 15.16 3.85
C ILE A 172 -6.13 14.93 3.01
N SER A 173 -4.95 15.20 3.55
CA SER A 173 -3.68 15.00 2.82
C SER A 173 -2.62 14.37 3.71
N PRO A 174 -2.75 13.06 4.00
CA PRO A 174 -1.91 12.37 4.98
C PRO A 174 -0.46 12.14 4.51
N SER A 175 -0.21 12.15 3.20
CA SER A 175 1.11 11.89 2.60
C SER A 175 1.87 13.19 2.27
N THR A 176 2.49 13.27 1.09
CA THR A 176 3.17 14.47 0.59
C THR A 176 2.20 15.66 0.51
N LEU A 177 2.73 16.86 0.78
CA LEU A 177 1.98 18.11 0.71
C LEU A 177 1.41 18.32 -0.71
N PRO A 178 0.08 18.39 -0.89
CA PRO A 178 -0.50 18.70 -2.18
C PRO A 178 -0.36 20.18 -2.50
N THR A 179 -0.36 20.48 -3.79
CA THR A 179 -0.61 21.82 -4.29
C THR A 179 -2.07 22.21 -4.06
N ARG A 180 -2.32 23.52 -3.98
CA ARG A 180 -3.69 24.05 -3.94
C ARG A 180 -4.50 23.64 -5.17
N ALA A 181 -3.86 23.57 -6.34
CA ALA A 181 -4.49 23.18 -7.59
C ALA A 181 -5.00 21.73 -7.57
N GLU A 182 -4.19 20.79 -7.08
CA GLU A 182 -4.59 19.38 -6.88
C GLU A 182 -5.79 19.28 -5.92
N THR A 183 -5.72 19.99 -4.79
CA THR A 183 -6.80 20.00 -3.79
C THR A 183 -8.10 20.58 -4.35
N ASP A 184 -8.01 21.70 -5.05
CA ASP A 184 -9.15 22.34 -5.71
C ASP A 184 -9.78 21.47 -6.79
N ALA A 185 -8.96 20.73 -7.55
CA ALA A 185 -9.45 19.81 -8.55
C ALA A 185 -10.26 18.67 -7.91
N LEU A 186 -9.76 18.08 -6.82
CA LEU A 186 -10.49 17.07 -6.06
C LEU A 186 -11.81 17.63 -5.51
N ILE A 187 -11.80 18.81 -4.89
CA ILE A 187 -13.00 19.43 -4.32
C ILE A 187 -14.06 19.69 -5.39
N ARG A 188 -13.69 20.31 -6.52
CA ARG A 188 -14.63 20.54 -7.62
C ARG A 188 -15.15 19.24 -8.21
N GLY A 189 -14.30 18.24 -8.33
CA GLY A 189 -14.66 16.89 -8.76
C GLY A 189 -15.73 16.27 -7.86
N LEU A 190 -15.50 16.28 -6.54
CA LEU A 190 -16.45 15.76 -5.54
C LEU A 190 -17.77 16.54 -5.53
N GLN A 191 -17.72 17.88 -5.68
CA GLN A 191 -18.93 18.71 -5.84
C GLN A 191 -19.71 18.32 -7.11
N SER A 192 -19.02 18.03 -8.22
CA SER A 192 -19.66 17.58 -9.46
C SER A 192 -20.31 16.21 -9.34
N TRP A 193 -19.84 15.39 -8.39
CA TRP A 193 -20.46 14.11 -8.02
C TRP A 193 -21.61 14.27 -7.01
N GLY A 194 -21.91 15.49 -6.58
CA GLY A 194 -23.02 15.80 -5.67
C GLY A 194 -22.66 15.77 -4.18
N TYR A 195 -21.39 15.59 -3.81
CA TYR A 195 -20.96 15.62 -2.41
C TYR A 195 -20.71 17.05 -1.91
N ALA A 196 -20.67 17.21 -0.59
CA ALA A 196 -20.26 18.45 0.09
C ALA A 196 -18.86 18.28 0.71
N PRO A 197 -17.76 18.48 -0.05
CA PRO A 197 -16.41 18.29 0.46
C PRO A 197 -16.04 19.34 1.50
N ILE A 198 -15.37 18.89 2.56
CA ILE A 198 -14.88 19.70 3.68
C ILE A 198 -13.38 19.42 3.83
N GLU A 199 -12.57 20.46 3.70
CA GLU A 199 -11.13 20.35 3.88
C GLU A 199 -10.77 20.18 5.36
N GLY A 200 -9.82 19.29 5.63
CA GLY A 200 -9.11 19.25 6.89
C GLY A 200 -8.34 20.55 7.13
N GLN A 201 -8.03 20.83 8.40
CA GLN A 201 -7.38 22.06 8.83
C GLN A 201 -5.98 22.22 8.22
N TYR A 202 -5.28 21.10 8.00
CA TYR A 202 -3.87 21.07 7.60
C TYR A 202 -3.66 20.67 6.14
N VAL A 203 -4.75 20.62 5.37
CA VAL A 203 -4.68 20.50 3.92
C VAL A 203 -3.98 21.72 3.34
N CYS A 204 -2.98 21.50 2.47
CA CYS A 204 -2.12 22.54 1.88
C CYS A 204 -1.34 23.40 2.90
N ALA A 205 -1.31 23.05 4.19
CA ALA A 205 -0.53 23.80 5.17
C ALA A 205 0.97 23.57 4.95
N ALA A 206 1.70 24.62 4.55
CA ALA A 206 3.11 24.53 4.15
C ALA A 206 4.04 24.02 5.27
N MET A 207 3.70 24.34 6.53
CA MET A 207 4.45 23.93 7.72
C MET A 207 3.58 23.00 8.56
N ARG A 208 3.38 21.77 8.09
CA ARG A 208 2.62 20.73 8.81
C ARG A 208 3.53 19.62 9.30
N THR A 209 3.15 19.01 10.40
CA THR A 209 3.79 17.83 10.98
C THR A 209 2.95 16.57 10.74
N PHE A 210 3.50 15.40 11.03
CA PHE A 210 2.70 14.16 11.04
C PHE A 210 1.55 14.22 12.05
N GLU A 211 1.72 14.93 13.18
CA GLU A 211 0.64 15.13 14.16
C GLU A 211 -0.50 15.95 13.57
N ASP A 212 -0.18 17.00 12.79
CA ASP A 212 -1.17 17.83 12.11
C ASP A 212 -1.96 17.02 11.07
N CYS A 213 -1.27 16.22 10.25
CA CYS A 213 -1.91 15.29 9.31
C CYS A 213 -2.77 14.25 10.04
N ARG A 214 -2.31 13.76 11.19
CA ARG A 214 -3.07 12.81 12.04
C ARG A 214 -4.31 13.47 12.64
N ALA A 215 -4.23 14.74 13.04
CA ALA A 215 -5.37 15.48 13.55
C ALA A 215 -6.50 15.58 12.50
N ASP A 216 -6.17 15.81 11.23
CA ASP A 216 -7.15 15.81 10.13
C ASP A 216 -7.78 14.42 9.94
N LEU A 217 -7.00 13.34 10.01
CA LEU A 217 -7.53 11.98 9.93
C LEU A 217 -8.46 11.65 11.12
N VAL A 218 -8.04 11.97 12.35
CA VAL A 218 -8.85 11.76 13.56
C VAL A 218 -10.14 12.56 13.49
N TRP A 219 -10.09 13.81 13.03
CA TRP A 219 -11.30 14.61 12.79
C TRP A 219 -12.24 13.92 11.78
N ALA A 220 -11.72 13.49 10.64
CA ALA A 220 -12.51 12.83 9.59
C ALA A 220 -13.16 11.52 10.08
N LEU A 221 -12.45 10.75 10.91
CA LEU A 221 -12.96 9.53 11.55
C LEU A 221 -14.06 9.84 12.56
N THR A 222 -13.84 10.83 13.43
CA THR A 222 -14.69 11.07 14.61
C THR A 222 -15.89 12.00 14.38
N ASP A 223 -15.86 12.89 13.38
CA ASP A 223 -16.99 13.77 13.07
C ASP A 223 -18.13 12.97 12.43
N PRO A 224 -19.31 12.81 13.08
CA PRO A 224 -20.40 11.97 12.59
C PRO A 224 -21.10 12.53 11.33
N SER A 225 -20.85 13.81 11.00
CA SER A 225 -21.40 14.43 9.80
C SER A 225 -20.61 14.09 8.53
N ILE A 226 -19.34 13.70 8.65
CA ILE A 226 -18.51 13.20 7.54
C ILE A 226 -18.92 11.76 7.22
N LYS A 227 -19.10 11.43 5.94
CA LYS A 227 -19.55 10.09 5.48
C LYS A 227 -18.51 9.31 4.69
N ALA A 228 -17.52 9.98 4.13
CA ALA A 228 -16.37 9.34 3.48
C ALA A 228 -15.14 10.25 3.57
N ILE A 229 -13.96 9.66 3.41
CA ILE A 229 -12.66 10.33 3.52
C ILE A 229 -11.93 10.21 2.18
N PHE A 230 -11.48 11.32 1.63
CA PHE A 230 -10.75 11.39 0.36
C PHE A 230 -9.36 11.95 0.60
N CYS A 231 -8.33 11.18 0.25
CA CYS A 231 -6.96 11.65 0.22
C CYS A 231 -6.71 12.51 -1.03
N VAL A 232 -5.99 13.63 -0.90
CA VAL A 232 -5.70 14.51 -2.05
C VAL A 232 -4.65 13.91 -2.98
N ARG A 233 -3.62 13.29 -2.41
CA ARG A 233 -2.50 12.64 -3.10
C ARG A 233 -1.79 11.66 -2.17
N GLY A 234 -1.01 10.77 -2.77
CA GLY A 234 -0.06 9.89 -2.08
C GLY A 234 1.31 10.57 -1.96
N GLY A 235 2.36 9.75 -1.85
CA GLY A 235 3.75 10.19 -1.73
C GLY A 235 4.43 9.50 -0.56
N TYR A 236 4.76 10.24 0.49
CA TYR A 236 5.40 9.67 1.67
C TYR A 236 4.81 10.27 2.96
N GLY A 237 4.67 9.45 4.00
CA GLY A 237 4.27 9.88 5.34
C GLY A 237 2.97 9.27 5.88
N ALA A 238 2.17 8.61 5.04
CA ALA A 238 0.89 8.06 5.47
C ALA A 238 1.04 6.98 6.56
N THR A 239 2.10 6.16 6.46
CA THR A 239 2.40 5.13 7.47
C THR A 239 2.69 5.74 8.84
N GLU A 240 3.46 6.83 8.92
CA GLU A 240 3.72 7.56 10.17
C GLU A 240 2.47 8.28 10.70
N VAL A 241 1.61 8.79 9.81
CA VAL A 241 0.30 9.34 10.22
C VAL A 241 -0.58 8.26 10.84
N MET A 242 -0.48 7.02 10.35
CA MET A 242 -1.23 5.88 10.86
C MET A 242 -0.72 5.36 12.22
N ASP A 243 0.58 5.49 12.54
CA ASP A 243 1.32 4.81 13.63
C ASP A 243 0.77 4.94 15.08
N SER A 244 -0.41 5.52 15.28
CA SER A 244 -1.09 5.56 16.59
C SER A 244 -2.62 5.65 16.47
N ILE A 245 -3.20 5.27 15.33
CA ILE A 245 -4.66 5.28 15.12
C ILE A 245 -5.22 3.91 15.51
N PRO A 246 -5.96 3.78 16.63
CA PRO A 246 -6.49 2.48 17.04
C PRO A 246 -7.46 1.93 15.99
N LEU A 247 -7.37 0.64 15.66
CA LEU A 247 -8.32 -0.01 14.74
C LEU A 247 -9.79 0.18 15.15
N ASP A 248 -10.08 0.26 16.45
CA ASP A 248 -11.44 0.53 16.93
C ASP A 248 -11.95 1.91 16.52
N MET A 249 -11.09 2.91 16.40
CA MET A 249 -11.48 4.24 15.89
C MET A 249 -11.93 4.14 14.43
N ILE A 250 -11.18 3.40 13.61
CA ILE A 250 -11.50 3.15 12.21
C ILE A 250 -12.82 2.36 12.11
N ARG A 251 -12.91 1.24 12.82
CA ARG A 251 -14.09 0.37 12.85
C ARG A 251 -15.35 1.12 13.26
N ASN A 252 -15.27 1.96 14.29
CA ASN A 252 -16.40 2.73 14.81
C ASN A 252 -16.78 3.90 13.90
N ALA A 253 -15.85 4.43 13.10
CA ALA A 253 -16.17 5.47 12.13
C ALA A 253 -17.16 4.96 11.08
N GLY A 254 -16.95 3.72 10.58
CA GLY A 254 -17.87 3.07 9.65
C GLY A 254 -18.00 3.80 8.31
N LYS A 255 -16.90 4.38 7.80
CA LYS A 255 -16.83 5.21 6.59
C LYS A 255 -15.78 4.68 5.64
N LEU A 256 -15.96 4.87 4.33
CA LEU A 256 -14.94 4.58 3.32
C LEU A 256 -13.77 5.59 3.40
N ILE A 257 -12.57 5.11 3.07
CA ILE A 257 -11.43 5.95 2.69
C ILE A 257 -11.05 5.67 1.23
N LEU A 258 -10.63 6.72 0.50
CA LEU A 258 -10.23 6.64 -0.90
C LEU A 258 -8.84 7.22 -1.14
N GLY A 259 -8.02 6.47 -1.86
CA GLY A 259 -6.75 6.90 -2.46
C GLY A 259 -5.98 5.71 -3.02
N TYR A 260 -4.69 5.86 -3.32
CA TYR A 260 -3.80 4.78 -3.75
C TYR A 260 -2.33 5.14 -3.43
N SER A 261 -1.36 4.31 -3.82
CA SER A 261 0.08 4.55 -3.53
C SER A 261 0.35 4.43 -2.02
N ASP A 262 1.02 5.41 -1.41
CA ASP A 262 1.25 5.56 0.04
C ASP A 262 -0.03 5.42 0.90
N VAL A 263 -1.21 5.70 0.31
CA VAL A 263 -2.51 5.49 0.99
C VAL A 263 -2.81 4.00 1.22
N SER A 264 -2.03 3.08 0.65
CA SER A 264 -2.20 1.63 0.83
C SER A 264 -2.10 1.17 2.28
N CYS A 265 -1.40 1.91 3.15
CA CYS A 265 -1.42 1.63 4.58
C CYS A 265 -2.82 1.85 5.20
N PHE A 266 -3.60 2.80 4.69
CA PHE A 266 -5.00 2.99 5.06
C PHE A 266 -5.87 1.84 4.55
N HIS A 267 -5.63 1.34 3.33
CA HIS A 267 -6.37 0.17 2.82
C HIS A 267 -6.12 -1.08 3.69
N ALA A 268 -4.88 -1.29 4.12
CA ALA A 268 -4.52 -2.36 5.04
C ALA A 268 -5.24 -2.21 6.39
N ALA A 269 -5.14 -1.02 7.01
CA ALA A 269 -5.80 -0.75 8.29
C ALA A 269 -7.33 -0.82 8.23
N TRP A 270 -7.96 -0.34 7.16
CA TRP A 270 -9.41 -0.45 6.97
C TRP A 270 -9.85 -1.91 6.88
N THR A 271 -9.11 -2.71 6.12
CA THR A 271 -9.35 -4.15 6.01
C THR A 271 -9.19 -4.84 7.37
N ALA A 272 -8.12 -4.55 8.12
CA ALA A 272 -7.90 -5.06 9.47
C ALA A 272 -8.99 -4.61 10.47
N ALA A 273 -9.55 -3.41 10.29
CA ALA A 273 -10.69 -2.92 11.04
C ALA A 273 -12.03 -3.58 10.62
N GLY A 274 -12.07 -4.30 9.51
CA GLY A 274 -13.26 -4.95 8.96
C GLY A 274 -14.18 -3.99 8.20
N LEU A 275 -13.61 -2.97 7.56
CA LEU A 275 -14.30 -1.99 6.73
C LEU A 275 -13.74 -1.96 5.30
N PRO A 276 -14.59 -1.69 4.30
CA PRO A 276 -14.14 -1.50 2.93
C PRO A 276 -13.41 -0.17 2.74
N SER A 277 -12.53 -0.12 1.75
CA SER A 277 -11.91 1.11 1.25
C SER A 277 -11.78 1.07 -0.27
N VAL A 278 -11.55 2.21 -0.91
CA VAL A 278 -11.49 2.30 -2.38
C VAL A 278 -10.08 2.66 -2.80
N HIS A 279 -9.36 1.71 -3.38
CA HIS A 279 -8.10 1.97 -4.05
C HIS A 279 -8.41 2.63 -5.40
N ALA A 280 -8.14 3.92 -5.54
CA ALA A 280 -8.43 4.69 -6.74
C ALA A 280 -7.60 5.97 -6.81
N SER A 281 -7.45 6.52 -8.02
CA SER A 281 -6.81 7.82 -8.21
C SER A 281 -7.49 8.94 -7.43
N MET A 282 -6.66 9.80 -6.84
CA MET A 282 -7.05 10.89 -5.94
C MET A 282 -7.37 12.17 -6.73
N SER A 283 -6.60 13.25 -6.57
CA SER A 283 -6.79 14.48 -7.37
C SER A 283 -6.59 14.26 -8.88
N ARG A 284 -5.65 13.39 -9.28
CA ARG A 284 -5.30 13.13 -10.69
C ARG A 284 -6.48 12.58 -11.51
N ILE A 285 -7.47 11.94 -10.87
CA ILE A 285 -8.68 11.45 -11.54
C ILE A 285 -9.51 12.57 -12.20
N PHE A 286 -9.33 13.82 -11.76
CA PHE A 286 -10.02 14.99 -12.30
C PHE A 286 -9.16 15.87 -13.22
N THR A 287 -7.87 15.58 -13.35
CA THR A 287 -6.92 16.45 -14.07
C THR A 287 -6.08 15.74 -15.13
N GLY A 288 -5.92 14.42 -15.06
CA GLY A 288 -4.93 13.73 -15.88
C GLY A 288 -5.19 12.26 -16.15
N LEU A 289 -6.36 11.71 -15.79
CA LEU A 289 -6.75 10.35 -16.16
C LEU A 289 -7.97 10.34 -17.10
N PRO A 290 -8.17 9.23 -17.85
CA PRO A 290 -9.39 9.04 -18.63
C PRO A 290 -10.65 9.17 -17.78
N GLY A 291 -11.68 9.83 -18.33
CA GLY A 291 -12.95 10.06 -17.63
C GLY A 291 -13.68 8.78 -17.22
N GLU A 292 -13.36 7.64 -17.83
CA GLU A 292 -13.87 6.32 -17.43
C GLU A 292 -13.42 5.92 -16.03
N CYS A 293 -12.17 6.18 -15.64
CA CYS A 293 -11.69 5.91 -14.28
C CYS A 293 -12.49 6.73 -13.25
N ALA A 294 -12.71 8.02 -13.53
CA ALA A 294 -13.53 8.90 -12.69
C ALA A 294 -14.97 8.39 -12.56
N TRP A 295 -15.57 7.97 -13.69
CA TRP A 295 -16.92 7.46 -13.71
C TRP A 295 -17.06 6.16 -12.93
N LEU A 296 -16.15 5.20 -13.10
CA LEU A 296 -16.13 3.93 -12.37
C LEU A 296 -15.95 4.14 -10.88
N THR A 297 -15.05 5.04 -10.47
CA THR A 297 -14.84 5.37 -9.05
C THR A 297 -16.12 5.93 -8.45
N ARG A 298 -16.83 6.79 -9.18
CA ARG A 298 -18.15 7.28 -8.74
C ARG A 298 -19.18 6.14 -8.64
N GLN A 299 -19.24 5.22 -9.61
CA GLN A 299 -20.15 4.07 -9.55
C GLN A 299 -19.88 3.22 -8.30
N MET A 300 -18.61 2.93 -8.02
CA MET A 300 -18.18 2.17 -6.84
C MET A 300 -18.58 2.88 -5.54
N LEU A 301 -18.41 4.20 -5.44
CA LEU A 301 -18.85 4.99 -4.28
C LEU A 301 -20.37 5.01 -4.09
N HIS A 302 -21.15 4.77 -5.14
CA HIS A 302 -22.60 4.56 -5.06
C HIS A 302 -22.99 3.09 -4.82
N GLY A 303 -22.02 2.24 -4.43
CA GLY A 303 -22.26 0.83 -4.17
C GLY A 303 -22.56 0.03 -5.43
N GLN A 304 -22.01 0.42 -6.59
CA GLN A 304 -22.07 -0.38 -7.82
C GLN A 304 -20.66 -0.90 -8.13
N THR A 305 -20.42 -2.19 -7.91
CA THR A 305 -19.12 -2.81 -8.18
C THR A 305 -19.07 -3.35 -9.61
N PRO A 306 -18.06 -3.00 -10.41
CA PRO A 306 -17.94 -3.47 -11.79
C PRO A 306 -17.51 -4.94 -11.87
N VAL A 307 -17.81 -5.59 -12.99
CA VAL A 307 -17.16 -6.82 -13.43
C VAL A 307 -16.13 -6.46 -14.49
N TYR A 308 -14.86 -6.69 -14.18
CA TYR A 308 -13.74 -6.40 -15.07
C TYR A 308 -13.35 -7.63 -15.87
N GLU A 309 -13.18 -7.48 -17.18
CA GLU A 309 -12.55 -8.45 -18.07
C GLU A 309 -11.27 -7.83 -18.64
N CYS A 310 -10.13 -8.47 -18.38
CA CYS A 310 -8.81 -8.01 -18.82
C CYS A 310 -8.18 -9.05 -19.77
N SER A 311 -7.38 -8.58 -20.72
CA SER A 311 -6.52 -9.46 -21.51
C SER A 311 -5.39 -10.07 -20.67
N GLY A 312 -4.95 -11.27 -21.04
CA GLY A 312 -3.83 -11.95 -20.41
C GLY A 312 -2.49 -11.34 -20.82
N SER A 313 -1.53 -11.40 -19.91
CA SER A 313 -0.14 -10.97 -20.08
C SER A 313 0.75 -12.04 -20.73
N GLY A 314 0.30 -13.29 -20.73
CA GLY A 314 1.12 -14.46 -21.09
C GLY A 314 2.02 -14.96 -19.95
N TYR A 315 2.13 -14.23 -18.84
CA TYR A 315 2.76 -14.67 -17.61
C TYR A 315 1.75 -15.21 -16.58
N ASP A 316 0.46 -15.17 -16.90
CA ASP A 316 -0.62 -15.57 -15.98
C ASP A 316 -0.57 -17.06 -15.61
N VAL A 317 -1.14 -17.39 -14.46
CA VAL A 317 -1.37 -18.77 -14.01
C VAL A 317 -2.89 -19.01 -13.96
N PRO A 318 -3.43 -19.84 -14.86
CA PRO A 318 -4.87 -20.11 -14.92
C PRO A 318 -5.43 -20.72 -13.63
N GLY A 319 -6.69 -20.44 -13.36
CA GLY A 319 -7.39 -20.99 -12.20
C GLY A 319 -8.52 -20.10 -11.73
N THR A 320 -9.04 -20.41 -10.53
CA THR A 320 -10.08 -19.60 -9.90
C THR A 320 -9.74 -19.41 -8.43
N ALA A 321 -9.84 -18.16 -7.98
CA ALA A 321 -9.61 -17.77 -6.60
C ALA A 321 -10.82 -17.01 -6.08
N GLU A 322 -11.15 -17.23 -4.81
CA GLU A 322 -12.13 -16.44 -4.07
C GLU A 322 -11.53 -16.03 -2.73
N GLY A 323 -11.75 -14.79 -2.33
CA GLY A 323 -11.22 -14.26 -1.07
C GLY A 323 -11.46 -12.78 -0.89
N ILE A 324 -11.09 -12.24 0.27
CA ILE A 324 -11.08 -10.80 0.52
C ILE A 324 -10.00 -10.15 -0.34
N LEU A 325 -10.33 -9.10 -1.09
CA LEU A 325 -9.33 -8.33 -1.84
C LEU A 325 -8.51 -7.47 -0.88
N ILE A 326 -7.20 -7.69 -0.84
CA ILE A 326 -6.26 -6.95 0.00
C ILE A 326 -5.07 -6.44 -0.83
N GLY A 327 -4.29 -5.51 -0.27
CA GLY A 327 -3.02 -5.08 -0.86
C GLY A 327 -3.03 -3.61 -1.30
N GLY A 328 -2.36 -3.31 -2.43
CA GLY A 328 -2.09 -1.96 -2.92
C GLY A 328 -0.63 -1.81 -3.38
N ASN A 329 -0.01 -0.68 -3.06
CA ASN A 329 1.40 -0.42 -3.34
C ASN A 329 2.32 -1.39 -2.56
N LEU A 330 3.27 -2.04 -3.25
CA LEU A 330 4.13 -3.08 -2.69
C LEU A 330 4.98 -2.60 -1.51
N ALA A 331 5.75 -1.52 -1.70
CA ALA A 331 6.61 -0.97 -0.67
C ALA A 331 5.80 -0.56 0.57
N THR A 332 4.69 0.15 0.36
CA THR A 332 3.80 0.62 1.43
C THR A 332 3.17 -0.55 2.19
N LEU A 333 2.64 -1.56 1.49
CA LEU A 333 2.06 -2.75 2.11
C LEU A 333 3.11 -3.48 2.96
N SER A 334 4.34 -3.61 2.46
CA SER A 334 5.42 -4.29 3.17
C SER A 334 5.75 -3.65 4.52
N ALA A 335 5.55 -2.34 4.66
CA ALA A 335 5.75 -1.60 5.90
C ALA A 335 4.67 -1.89 6.97
N THR A 336 3.53 -2.47 6.59
CA THR A 336 2.43 -2.79 7.51
C THR A 336 2.53 -4.19 8.13
N LEU A 337 3.42 -5.05 7.62
CA LEU A 337 3.53 -6.44 8.06
C LEU A 337 3.85 -6.57 9.54
N GLU A 338 3.20 -7.51 10.22
CA GLU A 338 3.33 -7.77 11.66
C GLU A 338 2.96 -6.58 12.58
N THR A 339 2.33 -5.52 12.03
CA THR A 339 1.72 -4.44 12.81
C THR A 339 0.24 -4.73 13.08
N GLU A 340 -0.44 -3.89 13.87
CA GLU A 340 -1.90 -4.00 14.03
C GLU A 340 -2.67 -3.75 12.73
N TYR A 341 -2.06 -3.08 11.74
CA TYR A 341 -2.66 -2.76 10.45
C TYR A 341 -2.47 -3.85 9.40
N ASP A 342 -1.79 -4.95 9.73
CA ASP A 342 -1.46 -6.03 8.81
C ASP A 342 -2.74 -6.74 8.29
N CYS A 343 -3.13 -6.42 7.06
CA CYS A 343 -4.28 -7.04 6.39
C CYS A 343 -4.00 -8.44 5.83
N THR A 344 -2.76 -8.94 5.93
CA THR A 344 -2.39 -10.30 5.48
C THR A 344 -2.57 -11.33 6.59
N ALA A 345 -2.68 -10.88 7.85
CA ALA A 345 -2.95 -11.73 9.02
C ALA A 345 -4.43 -12.14 9.15
N LEU A 346 -5.25 -11.95 8.12
CA LEU A 346 -6.65 -12.36 8.09
C LEU A 346 -6.77 -13.88 8.26
N GLN A 347 -7.79 -14.31 8.99
CA GLN A 347 -8.15 -15.73 9.10
C GLN A 347 -8.94 -16.25 7.89
N GLN A 348 -9.23 -15.37 6.93
CA GLN A 348 -10.06 -15.63 5.77
C GLN A 348 -9.16 -15.75 4.53
N PRO A 349 -9.53 -16.55 3.52
CA PRO A 349 -8.84 -16.54 2.23
C PRO A 349 -8.85 -15.11 1.64
N TYR A 350 -7.74 -14.72 1.03
CA TYR A 350 -7.61 -13.42 0.39
C TYR A 350 -7.06 -13.52 -1.03
N VAL A 351 -7.44 -12.54 -1.85
CA VAL A 351 -6.82 -12.28 -3.16
C VAL A 351 -5.93 -11.05 -2.97
N LEU A 352 -4.65 -11.20 -3.30
CA LEU A 352 -3.63 -10.17 -3.06
C LEU A 352 -3.42 -9.33 -4.32
N PHE A 353 -3.68 -8.04 -4.24
CA PHE A 353 -3.39 -7.06 -5.28
C PHE A 353 -2.10 -6.29 -4.96
N ILE A 354 -1.16 -6.23 -5.91
CA ILE A 354 0.13 -5.53 -5.75
C ILE A 354 0.45 -4.71 -7.00
N GLU A 355 0.82 -3.45 -6.81
CA GLU A 355 1.36 -2.53 -7.84
C GLU A 355 2.59 -1.78 -7.28
N GLU A 356 3.43 -1.21 -8.15
CA GLU A 356 4.59 -0.40 -7.73
C GLU A 356 5.01 0.63 -8.79
N VAL A 357 5.71 1.68 -8.36
CA VAL A 357 6.21 2.77 -9.21
C VAL A 357 7.60 3.24 -8.78
N GLU A 358 8.41 3.68 -9.74
CA GLU A 358 9.69 4.39 -9.50
C GLU A 358 10.65 3.64 -8.56
N GLU A 359 10.60 2.30 -8.57
CA GLU A 359 11.39 1.44 -7.70
C GLU A 359 12.31 0.55 -8.53
N ASP A 360 13.46 0.15 -7.97
CA ASP A 360 14.37 -0.76 -8.66
C ASP A 360 13.99 -2.24 -8.50
N LEU A 361 14.40 -3.06 -9.48
CA LEU A 361 14.07 -4.48 -9.50
C LEU A 361 14.64 -5.24 -8.28
N GLU A 362 15.76 -4.79 -7.71
CA GLU A 362 16.36 -5.41 -6.52
C GLU A 362 15.53 -5.14 -5.26
N HIS A 363 14.98 -3.93 -5.14
CA HIS A 363 14.03 -3.55 -4.09
C HIS A 363 12.71 -4.31 -4.23
N ILE A 364 12.11 -4.35 -5.42
CA ILE A 364 10.90 -5.15 -5.69
C ILE A 364 11.13 -6.61 -5.29
N HIS A 365 12.23 -7.22 -5.75
CA HIS A 365 12.60 -8.58 -5.38
C HIS A 365 12.71 -8.73 -3.85
N ARG A 366 13.32 -7.76 -3.17
CA ARG A 366 13.48 -7.78 -1.71
C ARG A 366 12.14 -7.69 -0.98
N PHE A 367 11.22 -6.83 -1.41
CA PHE A 367 9.87 -6.73 -0.83
C PHE A 367 9.08 -8.02 -1.05
N LEU A 368 9.11 -8.59 -2.25
CA LEU A 368 8.48 -9.90 -2.52
C LEU A 368 9.11 -11.03 -1.71
N THR A 369 10.42 -10.98 -1.49
CA THR A 369 11.13 -11.91 -0.60
C THR A 369 10.66 -11.78 0.84
N MET A 370 10.40 -10.56 1.33
CA MET A 370 9.80 -10.35 2.65
C MET A 370 8.40 -10.97 2.71
N LEU A 371 7.54 -10.69 1.73
CA LEU A 371 6.19 -11.26 1.66
C LEU A 371 6.22 -12.79 1.62
N LYS A 372 7.12 -13.39 0.83
CA LYS A 372 7.31 -14.85 0.75
C LYS A 372 7.73 -15.43 2.10
N HIS A 373 8.74 -14.86 2.77
CA HIS A 373 9.20 -15.36 4.07
C HIS A 373 8.16 -15.22 5.18
N ARG A 374 7.22 -14.28 5.06
CA ARG A 374 6.06 -14.14 5.95
C ARG A 374 4.89 -15.04 5.58
N GLY A 375 5.00 -15.81 4.49
CA GLY A 375 3.94 -16.68 3.98
C GLY A 375 2.81 -15.94 3.27
N VAL A 376 2.93 -14.62 3.07
CA VAL A 376 1.86 -13.80 2.45
C VAL A 376 1.59 -14.27 1.02
N LEU A 377 2.64 -14.55 0.25
CA LEU A 377 2.50 -15.04 -1.13
C LEU A 377 1.98 -16.49 -1.18
N ASP A 378 2.35 -17.32 -0.21
CA ASP A 378 1.97 -18.74 -0.17
C ASP A 378 0.54 -18.97 0.34
N ASN A 379 0.04 -18.07 1.18
CA ASN A 379 -1.30 -18.15 1.76
C ASN A 379 -2.37 -17.44 0.92
N ALA A 380 -1.98 -16.73 -0.15
CA ALA A 380 -2.91 -16.08 -1.06
C ALA A 380 -3.74 -17.13 -1.82
N ALA A 381 -5.06 -16.96 -1.88
CA ALA A 381 -5.93 -17.79 -2.71
C ALA A 381 -5.75 -17.48 -4.20
N GLY A 382 -5.34 -16.26 -4.53
CA GLY A 382 -4.94 -15.80 -5.85
C GLY A 382 -4.21 -14.46 -5.75
N ILE A 383 -3.47 -14.08 -6.78
CA ILE A 383 -2.66 -12.86 -6.80
C ILE A 383 -2.95 -12.08 -8.08
N ILE A 384 -3.07 -10.76 -7.95
CA ILE A 384 -3.23 -9.83 -9.05
C ILE A 384 -2.05 -8.86 -8.98
N PHE A 385 -1.17 -8.92 -9.97
CA PHE A 385 -0.16 -7.90 -10.16
C PHE A 385 -0.75 -6.82 -11.08
N GLY A 386 -0.80 -5.60 -10.55
CA GLY A 386 -1.27 -4.42 -11.25
C GLY A 386 -0.21 -3.87 -12.19
N GLU A 387 -0.13 -2.55 -12.26
CA GLU A 387 0.87 -1.86 -13.06
C GLU A 387 2.23 -1.76 -12.32
N TRP A 388 3.32 -1.85 -13.09
CA TRP A 388 4.69 -1.64 -12.64
C TRP A 388 5.29 -0.51 -13.45
N ILE A 389 5.46 0.67 -12.84
CA ILE A 389 5.70 1.91 -13.60
C ILE A 389 7.08 2.45 -13.35
N ASP A 390 7.78 2.85 -14.42
CA ASP A 390 9.09 3.47 -14.34
C ASP A 390 10.13 2.63 -13.58
N ILE A 391 10.20 1.33 -13.89
CA ILE A 391 11.09 0.37 -13.22
C ILE A 391 12.42 0.26 -13.99
N PRO A 392 13.56 0.67 -13.41
CA PRO A 392 14.87 0.45 -14.03
C PRO A 392 15.23 -1.05 -14.01
N LEU A 393 15.54 -1.62 -15.17
CA LEU A 393 15.98 -3.03 -15.28
C LEU A 393 17.47 -3.23 -14.91
N GLU A 394 18.25 -2.15 -14.89
CA GLU A 394 19.67 -2.15 -14.51
C GLU A 394 19.90 -1.26 -13.28
N SER A 395 20.45 -1.84 -12.20
CA SER A 395 20.82 -1.05 -11.02
C SER A 395 22.15 -0.30 -11.26
N GLU A 396 22.36 0.85 -10.60
CA GLU A 396 23.64 1.60 -10.70
C GLU A 396 24.83 0.83 -10.15
N THR A 397 24.58 -0.24 -9.39
CA THR A 397 25.58 -0.87 -8.53
C THR A 397 25.93 -2.31 -8.93
N THR A 398 25.23 -2.90 -9.91
CA THR A 398 25.48 -4.26 -10.39
C THR A 398 25.64 -4.29 -11.92
N ASP A 399 26.66 -4.99 -12.41
CA ASP A 399 27.06 -5.06 -13.83
C ASP A 399 26.24 -6.07 -14.65
N GLY A 400 24.99 -6.32 -14.26
CA GLY A 400 24.14 -7.34 -14.89
C GLY A 400 24.58 -8.79 -14.58
N SER A 401 25.59 -9.02 -13.72
CA SER A 401 25.91 -10.37 -13.21
C SER A 401 25.00 -10.83 -12.06
N SER A 402 23.81 -10.22 -11.96
CA SER A 402 22.88 -10.31 -10.84
C SER A 402 22.45 -11.76 -10.56
N ARG A 403 22.38 -12.08 -9.27
CA ARG A 403 22.01 -13.37 -8.69
C ARG A 403 20.57 -13.76 -9.07
N GLY A 404 20.39 -14.28 -10.28
CA GLY A 404 19.07 -14.59 -10.88
C GLY A 404 19.07 -14.57 -12.42
N GLY A 405 20.09 -13.95 -13.01
CA GLY A 405 20.24 -13.74 -14.46
C GLY A 405 19.53 -12.46 -14.92
N ALA A 406 19.70 -12.11 -16.20
CA ALA A 406 18.95 -11.02 -16.81
C ALA A 406 17.45 -11.37 -16.85
N TYR A 407 16.62 -10.45 -16.37
CA TYR A 407 15.16 -10.54 -16.46
C TYR A 407 14.67 -9.65 -17.61
N GLN A 408 13.58 -10.04 -18.25
CA GLN A 408 12.98 -9.26 -19.34
C GLN A 408 12.06 -8.14 -18.84
N GLY A 409 11.63 -8.21 -17.58
CA GLY A 409 10.68 -7.30 -16.96
C GLY A 409 10.33 -7.79 -15.55
N VAL A 410 9.40 -7.10 -14.89
CA VAL A 410 8.98 -7.45 -13.53
C VAL A 410 8.22 -8.77 -13.52
N ALA A 411 7.28 -9.00 -14.45
CA ALA A 411 6.54 -10.27 -14.54
C ALA A 411 7.47 -11.48 -14.75
N ASP A 412 8.47 -11.39 -15.64
CA ASP A 412 9.48 -12.44 -15.83
C ASP A 412 10.24 -12.76 -14.53
N MET A 413 10.69 -11.71 -13.83
CA MET A 413 11.35 -11.86 -12.53
C MET A 413 10.43 -12.54 -11.50
N ILE A 414 9.18 -12.08 -11.39
CA ILE A 414 8.19 -12.62 -10.45
C ILE A 414 7.96 -14.11 -10.72
N ARG A 415 7.69 -14.47 -11.97
CA ARG A 415 7.40 -15.86 -12.37
C ARG A 415 8.59 -16.77 -12.11
N ARG A 416 9.80 -16.37 -12.49
CA ARG A 416 11.01 -17.19 -12.33
C ARG A 416 11.45 -17.33 -10.88
N ALA A 417 11.40 -16.25 -10.10
CA ALA A 417 11.98 -16.23 -8.75
C ALA A 417 11.01 -16.69 -7.65
N PHE A 418 9.71 -16.41 -7.80
CA PHE A 418 8.73 -16.61 -6.73
C PHE A 418 7.69 -17.68 -7.04
N PHE A 419 7.41 -17.94 -8.32
CA PHE A 419 6.30 -18.81 -8.76
C PHE A 419 6.63 -19.79 -9.90
N PRO A 420 7.85 -20.37 -10.02
CA PRO A 420 8.24 -21.13 -11.22
C PRO A 420 7.29 -22.29 -11.55
N ASP A 421 6.76 -22.96 -10.51
CA ASP A 421 5.85 -24.10 -10.60
C ASP A 421 4.60 -23.90 -9.72
N SER A 422 4.11 -22.66 -9.62
CA SER A 422 2.99 -22.32 -8.74
C SER A 422 1.64 -22.79 -9.29
N ASP A 423 0.82 -23.41 -8.43
CA ASP A 423 -0.59 -23.71 -8.68
C ASP A 423 -1.53 -22.58 -8.22
N ILE A 424 -1.00 -21.55 -7.55
CA ILE A 424 -1.77 -20.37 -7.15
C ILE A 424 -2.18 -19.60 -8.42
N PRO A 425 -3.48 -19.26 -8.60
CA PRO A 425 -3.92 -18.42 -9.71
C PRO A 425 -3.29 -17.02 -9.65
N ILE A 426 -2.67 -16.57 -10.74
CA ILE A 426 -1.96 -15.29 -10.81
C ILE A 426 -2.34 -14.55 -12.09
N ALA A 427 -2.81 -13.32 -11.97
CA ALA A 427 -3.05 -12.42 -13.09
C ALA A 427 -2.02 -11.28 -13.08
N PHE A 428 -1.54 -10.87 -14.24
CA PHE A 428 -0.66 -9.70 -14.39
C PHE A 428 -1.30 -8.62 -15.25
N GLY A 429 -0.88 -7.38 -15.02
CA GLY A 429 -1.25 -6.22 -15.82
C GLY A 429 -2.63 -5.68 -15.52
N PHE A 430 -3.23 -5.96 -14.35
CA PHE A 430 -4.48 -5.28 -14.03
C PHE A 430 -4.25 -3.76 -14.04
N PRO A 431 -5.04 -2.96 -14.80
CA PRO A 431 -4.75 -1.54 -15.07
C PRO A 431 -5.10 -0.65 -13.87
N ALA A 432 -4.45 -0.89 -12.73
CA ALA A 432 -4.49 -0.05 -11.55
C ALA A 432 -3.08 0.08 -10.99
N GLY A 433 -2.70 1.33 -10.76
CA GLY A 433 -1.37 1.71 -10.28
C GLY A 433 -1.08 3.15 -10.69
N HIS A 434 0.16 3.40 -11.11
CA HIS A 434 0.66 4.75 -11.36
C HIS A 434 0.69 5.14 -12.84
N GLY A 435 0.20 4.27 -13.73
CA GLY A 435 0.22 4.46 -15.17
C GLY A 435 -0.78 5.50 -15.66
N ASP A 436 -1.14 5.42 -16.93
CA ASP A 436 -2.10 6.32 -17.57
C ASP A 436 -3.56 6.02 -17.22
N VAL A 437 -3.79 4.94 -16.49
CA VAL A 437 -5.11 4.51 -16.00
C VAL A 437 -5.02 4.12 -14.53
N ASN A 438 -6.15 4.17 -13.84
CA ASN A 438 -6.24 3.62 -12.49
C ASN A 438 -7.70 3.19 -12.26
N TYR A 439 -7.97 1.93 -12.55
CA TYR A 439 -9.30 1.34 -12.36
C TYR A 439 -9.55 1.07 -10.88
N PRO A 440 -10.67 1.54 -10.31
CA PRO A 440 -10.90 1.47 -8.88
C PRO A 440 -11.09 0.04 -8.40
N LEU A 441 -10.55 -0.26 -7.21
CA LEU A 441 -10.73 -1.52 -6.52
C LEU A 441 -11.38 -1.29 -5.15
N LEU A 442 -12.46 -2.02 -4.85
CA LEU A 442 -13.07 -2.05 -3.52
C LEU A 442 -12.33 -3.07 -2.65
N MET A 443 -11.41 -2.56 -1.82
CA MET A 443 -10.55 -3.33 -0.91
C MET A 443 -11.34 -3.74 0.34
N GLY A 444 -10.96 -4.87 0.94
CA GLY A 444 -11.58 -5.39 2.17
C GLY A 444 -12.90 -6.14 1.96
N GLU A 445 -13.29 -6.38 0.71
CA GLU A 445 -14.51 -7.09 0.33
C GLU A 445 -14.19 -8.33 -0.49
N LYS A 446 -15.13 -9.29 -0.55
CA LYS A 446 -14.92 -10.54 -1.28
C LYS A 446 -14.91 -10.31 -2.78
N VAL A 447 -13.98 -10.96 -3.44
CA VAL A 447 -13.89 -11.03 -4.89
C VAL A 447 -13.79 -12.48 -5.37
N ARG A 448 -14.18 -12.69 -6.62
CA ARG A 448 -13.81 -13.85 -7.40
C ARG A 448 -12.90 -13.40 -8.55
N LEU A 449 -11.77 -14.09 -8.68
CA LEU A 449 -10.83 -13.96 -9.78
C LEU A 449 -10.88 -15.26 -10.60
N GLN A 450 -11.18 -15.15 -11.88
CA GLN A 450 -11.15 -16.28 -12.84
C GLN A 450 -10.10 -15.98 -13.91
N ILE A 451 -9.16 -16.89 -14.12
CA ILE A 451 -8.04 -16.72 -15.04
C ILE A 451 -8.06 -17.86 -16.05
N GLY A 452 -8.20 -17.50 -17.33
CA GLY A 452 -8.14 -18.41 -18.47
C GLY A 452 -6.81 -18.28 -19.21
N GLU A 453 -6.75 -18.86 -20.42
CA GLU A 453 -5.54 -18.79 -21.26
C GLU A 453 -5.29 -17.40 -21.86
N ASP A 454 -6.35 -16.68 -22.22
CA ASP A 454 -6.26 -15.41 -22.96
C ASP A 454 -6.61 -14.17 -22.12
N GLY A 455 -6.91 -14.34 -20.83
CA GLY A 455 -7.32 -13.24 -19.96
C GLY A 455 -7.98 -13.67 -18.66
N PHE A 456 -8.46 -12.68 -17.92
CA PHE A 456 -9.01 -12.88 -16.60
C PHE A 456 -10.19 -11.96 -16.28
N THR A 457 -11.04 -12.41 -15.37
CA THR A 457 -12.21 -11.69 -14.88
C THR A 457 -12.08 -11.46 -13.38
N LEU A 458 -12.35 -10.24 -12.94
CA LEU A 458 -12.45 -9.85 -11.53
C LEU A 458 -13.86 -9.32 -11.24
N GLU A 459 -14.55 -9.94 -10.28
CA GLU A 459 -15.88 -9.52 -9.81
C GLU A 459 -15.95 -9.49 -8.28
N TRP A 460 -16.72 -8.54 -7.73
CA TRP A 460 -17.07 -8.53 -6.30
C TRP A 460 -18.27 -9.43 -6.03
N THR A 461 -18.19 -10.22 -4.96
CA THR A 461 -19.20 -11.23 -4.58
C THR A 461 -19.75 -10.96 -3.18
N ASP A 462 -20.93 -11.53 -2.87
CA ASP A 462 -21.68 -11.28 -1.63
C ASP A 462 -21.07 -11.93 -0.35
#